data_AF-A0AA46PSJ3-F1
#
_entry.id   AF-A0AA46PSJ3-F1
#
_cell.length_a   1.000
_cell.length_b   1.000
_cell.length_c   1.000
_cell.angle_alpha   90.00
_cell.angle_beta   90.00
_cell.angle_gamma   90.00
#
_symmetry.space_group_name_H-M   'P 1'
#
loop_
_entity.id
_entity.type
_entity.pdbx_description
1 polymer ?
#
loop_
_entity_poly.entity_id
_entity_poly.type
_entity_poly.pdbx_seq_one_letter_code
_entity_poly.pdbx_strand_id
1 'polypeptide(L)'
;MPVDLCSVVTSGVVSALVGGVVSWITARHVTVRQERARTAEQARRKLAVLIAPKLRDIMQFNRGELPTIGRRPDDKSVQGQDREFCAQILKIASDQGWFRRRRVLRLCERVFGSETVELAKEYGTSEGIPIVGIGDQIITTRSPQIPQPGGGLFDRALRKKPGDPLVRKLIRELDRLSRC
;
A
#
# COMPACT_ATOMS: atom_id res chain seq x y z
N MET A 1 -24.85 -45.95 51.89
CA MET A 1 -25.17 -45.48 50.52
C MET A 1 -23.88 -45.47 49.73
N PRO A 2 -23.70 -46.36 48.74
CA PRO A 2 -22.47 -46.39 47.96
C PRO A 2 -22.45 -45.17 47.04
N VAL A 3 -21.40 -44.37 47.17
CA VAL A 3 -21.15 -43.23 46.28
C VAL A 3 -20.63 -43.82 44.97
N ASP A 4 -21.38 -43.61 43.89
CA ASP A 4 -21.13 -44.15 42.55
C ASP A 4 -19.80 -43.59 42.00
N LEU A 5 -18.70 -44.32 42.23
CA LEU A 5 -17.35 -44.01 41.76
C LEU A 5 -17.27 -43.87 40.23
N CYS A 6 -18.20 -44.49 39.49
CA CYS A 6 -18.31 -44.38 38.04
C CYS A 6 -18.71 -42.97 37.56
N SER A 7 -19.43 -42.18 38.37
CA SER A 7 -19.87 -40.83 38.01
C SER A 7 -18.76 -39.78 38.16
N VAL A 8 -17.84 -39.98 39.11
CA VAL A 8 -16.74 -39.04 39.36
C VAL A 8 -15.66 -39.15 38.27
N VAL A 9 -15.33 -40.37 37.83
CA VAL A 9 -14.30 -40.59 36.80
C VAL A 9 -14.73 -40.09 35.42
N THR A 10 -16.02 -40.17 35.08
CA THR A 10 -16.54 -39.68 33.80
C THR A 10 -16.60 -38.15 33.73
N SER A 11 -16.85 -37.45 34.84
CA SER A 11 -16.88 -35.98 34.89
C SER A 11 -15.50 -35.31 34.71
N GLY A 12 -14.43 -35.96 35.20
CA GLY A 12 -13.06 -35.44 35.11
C GLY A 12 -12.47 -35.51 33.69
N VAL A 13 -12.75 -36.60 32.96
CA VAL A 13 -12.21 -36.82 31.60
C VAL A 13 -12.86 -35.89 30.57
N VAL A 14 -14.16 -35.61 30.71
CA VAL A 14 -14.86 -34.69 29.81
C VAL A 14 -14.40 -33.24 30.02
N SER A 15 -14.13 -32.84 31.27
CA SER A 15 -13.66 -31.48 31.58
C SER A 15 -12.25 -31.20 31.04
N ALA A 16 -11.35 -32.19 31.08
CA ALA A 16 -10.00 -32.06 30.55
C ALA A 16 -9.96 -31.99 29.01
N LEU A 17 -10.82 -32.75 28.31
CA LEU A 17 -10.90 -32.72 26.85
C LEU A 17 -11.53 -31.41 26.34
N VAL A 18 -12.58 -30.91 27.00
CA VAL A 18 -13.18 -29.61 26.65
C VAL A 18 -12.21 -28.45 26.94
N GLY A 19 -11.50 -28.48 28.08
CA GLY A 19 -10.46 -27.51 28.39
C GLY A 19 -9.30 -27.51 27.38
N GLY A 20 -8.87 -28.69 26.92
CA GLY A 20 -7.83 -28.84 25.89
C GLY A 20 -8.24 -28.29 24.53
N VAL A 21 -9.48 -28.53 24.08
CA VAL A 21 -9.99 -28.03 22.79
C VAL A 21 -10.19 -26.52 22.81
N VAL A 22 -10.77 -25.95 23.89
CA VAL A 22 -10.92 -24.50 24.03
C VAL A 22 -9.56 -23.80 24.15
N SER A 23 -8.61 -24.39 24.88
CA SER A 23 -7.22 -23.91 24.97
C SER A 23 -6.51 -23.94 23.62
N TRP A 24 -6.66 -25.02 22.84
CA TRP A 24 -6.04 -25.11 21.51
C TRP A 24 -6.68 -24.13 20.50
N ILE A 25 -8.00 -23.97 20.52
CA ILE A 25 -8.71 -23.02 19.65
C ILE A 25 -8.33 -21.58 19.99
N THR A 26 -8.27 -21.22 21.27
CA THR A 26 -7.88 -19.87 21.72
C THR A 26 -6.41 -19.59 21.44
N ALA A 27 -5.51 -20.53 21.73
CA ALA A 27 -4.08 -20.41 21.40
C ALA A 27 -3.87 -20.19 19.88
N ARG A 28 -4.55 -20.97 19.04
CA ARG A 28 -4.47 -20.84 17.58
C ARG A 28 -5.07 -19.54 17.06
N HIS A 29 -6.11 -19.02 17.71
CA HIS A 29 -6.67 -17.71 17.38
C HIS A 29 -5.73 -16.56 17.78
N VAL A 30 -5.03 -16.69 18.90
CA VAL A 30 -4.10 -15.67 19.40
C VAL A 30 -2.82 -15.63 18.55
N THR A 31 -2.24 -16.78 18.19
CA THR A 31 -1.04 -16.83 17.34
C THR A 31 -1.30 -16.26 15.96
N VAL A 32 -2.42 -16.63 15.31
CA VAL A 32 -2.80 -16.08 14.00
C VAL A 32 -3.05 -14.57 14.07
N ARG A 33 -3.62 -14.05 15.16
CA ARG A 33 -3.80 -12.61 15.36
C ARG A 33 -2.47 -11.89 15.56
N GLN A 34 -1.54 -12.45 16.33
CA GLN A 34 -0.22 -11.88 16.56
C GLN A 34 0.62 -11.87 15.28
N GLU A 35 0.61 -12.95 14.51
CA GLU A 35 1.31 -13.02 13.22
C GLU A 35 0.77 -11.99 12.23
N ARG A 36 -0.56 -11.88 12.10
CA ARG A 36 -1.19 -10.86 11.25
C ARG A 36 -0.85 -9.44 11.70
N ALA A 37 -0.78 -9.19 13.02
CA ALA A 37 -0.37 -7.90 13.54
C ALA A 37 1.09 -7.58 13.18
N ARG A 38 2.01 -8.54 13.34
CA ARG A 38 3.42 -8.40 12.97
C ARG A 38 3.60 -8.14 11.48
N THR A 39 2.93 -8.91 10.61
CA THR A 39 2.99 -8.70 9.16
C THR A 39 2.47 -7.31 8.77
N ALA A 40 1.38 -6.87 9.40
CA ALA A 40 0.82 -5.55 9.13
C ALA A 40 1.71 -4.39 9.62
N GLU A 41 2.40 -4.56 10.75
CA GLU A 41 3.40 -3.60 11.23
C GLU A 41 4.64 -3.56 10.35
N GLN A 42 5.12 -4.73 9.89
CA GLN A 42 6.23 -4.80 8.94
C GLN A 42 5.87 -4.13 7.61
N ALA A 43 4.67 -4.37 7.07
CA ALA A 43 4.20 -3.70 5.86
C ALA A 43 4.15 -2.18 6.02
N ARG A 44 3.67 -1.69 7.17
CA ARG A 44 3.69 -0.25 7.50
C ARG A 44 5.10 0.33 7.54
N ARG A 45 6.03 -0.36 8.21
CA ARG A 45 7.43 0.08 8.26
C ARG A 45 8.04 0.13 6.85
N LYS A 46 7.77 -0.89 6.02
CA LYS A 46 8.21 -0.93 4.62
C LYS A 46 7.63 0.24 3.81
N LEU A 47 6.33 0.53 3.95
CA LEU A 47 5.70 1.69 3.31
C LEU A 47 6.32 3.01 3.76
N ALA A 48 6.55 3.18 5.06
CA ALA A 48 7.17 4.39 5.60
C ALA A 48 8.59 4.59 5.06
N VAL A 49 9.41 3.53 5.05
CA VAL A 49 10.78 3.56 4.50
C VAL A 49 10.77 3.87 3.01
N LEU A 50 9.83 3.28 2.25
CA LEU A 50 9.71 3.52 0.81
C LEU A 50 9.28 4.97 0.50
N ILE A 51 8.34 5.51 1.28
CA ILE A 51 7.75 6.84 1.00
C ILE A 51 8.60 7.99 1.54
N ALA A 52 9.35 7.78 2.63
CA ALA A 52 10.10 8.85 3.30
C ALA A 52 11.08 9.62 2.39
N PRO A 53 11.87 8.98 1.50
CA PRO A 53 12.74 9.70 0.56
C PRO A 53 11.93 10.62 -0.35
N LYS A 54 10.87 10.11 -0.99
CA LYS A 54 10.01 10.91 -1.88
C LYS A 54 9.28 12.03 -1.13
N LEU A 55 8.89 11.81 0.12
CA LEU A 55 8.29 12.86 0.93
C LEU A 55 9.31 13.99 1.20
N ARG A 56 10.56 13.64 1.54
CA ARG A 56 11.64 14.61 1.78
C ARG A 56 11.92 15.43 0.53
N ASP A 57 12.05 14.76 -0.61
CA ASP A 57 12.25 15.36 -1.92
C ASP A 57 11.16 16.41 -2.24
N ILE A 58 9.89 16.06 -2.03
CA ILE A 58 8.76 16.97 -2.28
C ILE A 58 8.73 18.12 -1.26
N MET A 59 9.13 17.88 -0.01
CA MET A 59 9.27 18.96 0.98
C MET A 59 10.38 19.95 0.60
N GLN A 60 11.52 19.47 0.09
CA GLN A 60 12.59 20.32 -0.42
C GLN A 60 12.14 21.09 -1.66
N PHE A 61 11.43 20.44 -2.59
CA PHE A 61 10.78 21.11 -3.72
C PHE A 61 9.83 22.22 -3.26
N ASN A 62 8.99 21.96 -2.25
CA ASN A 62 8.06 22.95 -1.71
C ASN A 62 8.75 24.17 -1.08
N ARG A 63 9.97 24.00 -0.57
CA ARG A 63 10.81 25.09 -0.04
C ARG A 63 11.61 25.82 -1.11
N GLY A 64 11.58 25.34 -2.36
CA GLY A 64 12.40 25.86 -3.45
C GLY A 64 13.86 25.39 -3.44
N GLU A 65 14.21 24.44 -2.56
CA GLU A 65 15.58 23.92 -2.42
C GLU A 65 15.94 22.91 -3.51
N LEU A 66 14.94 22.24 -4.11
CA LEU A 66 15.14 21.19 -5.12
C LEU A 66 14.18 21.33 -6.32
N PRO A 67 14.35 22.37 -7.16
CA PRO A 67 13.43 22.66 -8.26
C PRO A 67 13.45 21.63 -9.38
N THR A 68 14.49 20.78 -9.46
CA THR A 68 14.68 19.74 -10.48
C THR A 68 13.61 18.65 -10.49
N ILE A 69 12.85 18.51 -9.41
CA ILE A 69 11.72 17.57 -9.30
C ILE A 69 10.46 18.14 -9.98
N GLY A 70 10.41 19.45 -10.19
CA GLY A 70 9.31 20.11 -10.87
C GLY A 70 9.13 19.56 -12.28
N ARG A 71 7.87 19.37 -12.67
CA ARG A 71 7.51 18.94 -14.02
C ARG A 71 7.27 20.14 -14.90
N ARG A 72 7.70 20.03 -16.16
CA ARG A 72 7.33 21.02 -17.16
C ARG A 72 5.80 20.95 -17.37
N PRO A 73 5.12 22.10 -17.44
CA PRO A 73 3.66 22.12 -17.64
C PRO A 73 3.25 21.46 -18.95
N ASP A 74 4.13 21.48 -19.96
CA ASP A 74 3.89 20.95 -21.30
C ASP A 74 4.17 19.45 -21.42
N ASP A 75 4.83 18.85 -20.43
CA ASP A 75 5.13 17.43 -20.43
C ASP A 75 3.87 16.64 -20.03
N LYS A 76 3.33 15.86 -20.98
CA LYS A 76 2.15 15.01 -20.76
C LYS A 76 2.52 13.54 -20.51
N SER A 77 3.81 13.22 -20.43
CA SER A 77 4.25 11.85 -20.21
C SER A 77 4.07 11.44 -18.74
N VAL A 78 3.60 10.22 -18.53
CA VAL A 78 3.71 9.60 -17.20
C VAL A 78 5.13 9.15 -17.02
N GLN A 79 5.81 9.74 -16.05
CA GLN A 79 7.13 9.27 -15.70
C GLN A 79 7.03 7.81 -15.24
N GLY A 80 7.78 6.91 -15.90
CA GLY A 80 7.83 5.48 -15.53
C GLY A 80 8.14 5.26 -14.05
N GLN A 81 8.90 6.18 -13.45
CA GLN A 81 9.20 6.21 -12.02
C GLN A 81 7.96 6.33 -11.12
N ASP A 82 6.92 7.07 -11.52
CA ASP A 82 5.67 7.18 -10.73
C ASP A 82 4.90 5.87 -10.73
N ARG A 83 4.86 5.21 -11.89
CA ARG A 83 4.22 3.90 -12.07
C ARG A 83 4.93 2.85 -11.22
N GLU A 84 6.25 2.80 -11.30
CA GLU A 84 7.06 1.89 -10.51
C GLU A 84 6.89 2.13 -9.00
N PHE A 85 6.93 3.39 -8.57
CA PHE A 85 6.73 3.75 -7.18
C PHE A 85 5.33 3.36 -6.67
N CYS A 86 4.29 3.61 -7.47
CA CYS A 86 2.93 3.17 -7.17
C CYS A 86 2.84 1.64 -7.08
N ALA A 87 3.47 0.91 -7.99
CA ALA A 87 3.50 -0.55 -7.99
C ALA A 87 4.17 -1.12 -6.73
N GLN A 88 5.31 -0.55 -6.32
CA GLN A 88 5.99 -0.96 -5.09
C GLN A 88 5.11 -0.73 -3.85
N ILE A 89 4.39 0.39 -3.78
CA ILE A 89 3.42 0.66 -2.70
C ILE A 89 2.30 -0.39 -2.68
N LEU A 90 1.72 -0.70 -3.86
CA LEU A 90 0.64 -1.69 -3.97
C LEU A 90 1.12 -3.11 -3.63
N LYS A 91 2.36 -3.46 -3.99
CA LYS A 91 3.00 -4.73 -3.62
C LYS A 91 3.20 -4.84 -2.11
N ILE A 92 3.65 -3.79 -1.43
CA ILE A 92 3.77 -3.84 0.04
C ILE A 92 2.37 -3.92 0.68
N ALA A 93 1.37 -3.26 0.09
CA ALA A 93 0.00 -3.27 0.60
C ALA A 93 -0.72 -4.62 0.40
N SER A 94 -0.24 -5.51 -0.48
CA SER A 94 -0.86 -6.84 -0.65
C SER A 94 -0.69 -7.73 0.58
N ASP A 95 0.35 -7.49 1.38
CA ASP A 95 0.61 -8.20 2.64
C ASP A 95 -0.30 -7.74 3.79
N GLN A 96 -1.12 -6.70 3.57
CA GLN A 96 -2.04 -6.16 4.55
C GLN A 96 -3.46 -6.76 4.43
N GLY A 97 -4.22 -6.72 5.52
CA GLY A 97 -5.64 -7.12 5.51
C GLY A 97 -6.49 -6.27 4.54
N TRP A 98 -7.59 -6.86 4.04
CA TRP A 98 -8.44 -6.29 2.98
C TRP A 98 -8.83 -4.81 3.18
N PHE A 99 -9.22 -4.43 4.40
CA PHE A 99 -9.60 -3.05 4.70
C PHE A 99 -8.44 -2.06 4.52
N ARG A 100 -7.23 -2.44 4.97
CA ARG A 100 -6.06 -1.57 4.85
C ARG A 100 -5.57 -1.52 3.40
N ARG A 101 -5.53 -2.68 2.73
CA ARG A 101 -5.26 -2.75 1.28
C ARG A 101 -6.19 -1.84 0.49
N ARG A 102 -7.51 -1.87 0.77
CA ARG A 102 -8.50 -1.01 0.11
C ARG A 102 -8.32 0.46 0.44
N ARG A 103 -7.87 0.79 1.66
CA ARG A 103 -7.52 2.16 2.05
C ARG A 103 -6.29 2.67 1.30
N VAL A 104 -5.22 1.87 1.25
CA VAL A 104 -4.00 2.20 0.49
C VAL A 104 -4.34 2.39 -0.97
N LEU A 105 -5.12 1.50 -1.56
CA LEU A 105 -5.56 1.60 -2.95
C LEU A 105 -6.27 2.93 -3.23
N ARG A 106 -7.28 3.30 -2.42
CA ARG A 106 -7.99 4.58 -2.58
C ARG A 106 -7.09 5.79 -2.44
N LEU A 107 -6.08 5.73 -1.58
CA LEU A 107 -5.11 6.82 -1.43
C LEU A 107 -4.17 6.88 -2.65
N CYS A 108 -3.70 5.74 -3.16
CA CYS A 108 -2.91 5.70 -4.39
C CYS A 108 -3.71 6.25 -5.58
N GLU A 109 -5.00 5.92 -5.71
CA GLU A 109 -5.86 6.45 -6.78
C GLU A 109 -5.99 7.98 -6.70
N ARG A 110 -5.98 8.56 -5.48
CA ARG A 110 -5.99 10.02 -5.31
C ARG A 110 -4.63 10.66 -5.62
N VAL A 111 -3.55 10.01 -5.19
CA VAL A 111 -2.18 10.54 -5.33
C VAL A 111 -1.72 10.42 -6.79
N PHE A 112 -1.76 9.23 -7.35
CA PHE A 112 -1.23 8.91 -8.67
C PHE A 112 -2.28 9.01 -9.78
N GLY A 113 -3.56 8.85 -9.45
CA GLY A 113 -4.65 8.72 -10.43
C GLY A 113 -5.06 7.25 -10.58
N SER A 114 -6.32 7.01 -10.97
CA SER A 114 -6.85 5.66 -11.18
C SER A 114 -6.11 4.91 -12.29
N GLU A 115 -5.80 5.59 -13.39
CA GLU A 115 -5.11 5.01 -14.55
C GLU A 115 -3.71 4.54 -14.20
N THR A 116 -2.91 5.36 -13.52
CA THR A 116 -1.56 4.99 -13.09
C THR A 116 -1.60 3.81 -12.13
N VAL A 117 -2.63 3.73 -11.28
CA VAL A 117 -2.83 2.61 -10.36
C VAL A 117 -3.23 1.33 -11.09
N GLU A 118 -4.09 1.42 -12.12
CA GLU A 118 -4.44 0.28 -12.96
C GLU A 118 -3.23 -0.26 -13.71
N LEU A 119 -2.46 0.63 -14.35
CA LEU A 119 -1.20 0.28 -15.01
C LEU A 119 -0.19 -0.32 -14.03
N ALA A 120 -0.10 0.20 -12.81
CA ALA A 120 0.77 -0.34 -11.76
C ALA A 120 0.31 -1.73 -11.28
N LYS A 121 -0.98 -2.04 -11.28
CA LYS A 121 -1.48 -3.38 -10.96
C LYS A 121 -1.19 -4.38 -12.08
N GLU A 122 -1.32 -3.96 -13.33
CA GLU A 122 -1.18 -4.84 -14.50
C GLU A 122 0.29 -5.09 -14.86
N TYR A 123 1.15 -4.07 -14.74
CA TYR A 123 2.53 -4.11 -15.24
C TYR A 123 3.61 -3.89 -14.16
N GLY A 124 3.21 -3.56 -12.93
CA GLY A 124 4.14 -3.15 -11.87
C GLY A 124 5.03 -4.24 -11.26
N THR A 125 4.86 -5.50 -11.67
CA THR A 125 5.58 -6.66 -11.14
C THR A 125 6.34 -7.47 -12.18
N SER A 126 6.49 -6.99 -13.42
CA SER A 126 7.34 -7.68 -14.39
C SER A 126 8.80 -7.63 -13.93
N GLU A 127 9.24 -8.74 -13.34
CA GLU A 127 10.59 -8.98 -12.85
C GLU A 127 11.61 -8.71 -13.97
N GLY A 128 12.52 -7.75 -13.74
CA GLY A 128 13.76 -7.63 -14.51
C GLY A 128 13.73 -6.83 -15.81
N ILE A 129 12.58 -6.30 -16.25
CA ILE A 129 12.54 -5.42 -17.43
C ILE A 129 12.27 -3.98 -16.96
N PRO A 130 13.17 -3.01 -17.21
CA PRO A 130 12.90 -1.61 -16.91
C PRO A 130 11.65 -1.16 -17.70
N ILE A 131 10.55 -0.96 -16.98
CA ILE A 131 9.22 -0.57 -17.51
C ILE A 131 9.25 0.80 -18.22
N VAL A 132 10.40 1.50 -18.14
CA VAL A 132 10.66 2.82 -18.72
C VAL A 132 10.49 2.86 -20.25
N GLY A 133 10.58 1.73 -20.97
CA GLY A 133 10.40 1.69 -22.43
C GLY A 133 9.08 1.05 -22.92
N ILE A 134 8.63 -0.02 -22.27
CA ILE A 134 7.49 -0.83 -22.75
C ILE A 134 6.15 -0.19 -22.36
N GLY A 135 6.09 0.48 -21.21
CA GLY A 135 4.85 1.15 -20.77
C GLY A 135 4.42 2.26 -21.74
N ASP A 136 5.36 3.02 -22.30
CA ASP A 136 5.04 4.08 -23.27
C ASP A 136 4.71 3.52 -24.66
N GLN A 137 5.33 2.40 -25.06
CA GLN A 137 5.01 1.69 -26.30
C GLN A 137 3.64 0.99 -26.23
N ILE A 138 3.27 0.38 -25.11
CA ILE A 138 1.95 -0.25 -24.95
C ILE A 138 0.84 0.81 -24.89
N ILE A 139 1.06 1.96 -24.24
CA ILE A 139 0.12 3.09 -24.25
C ILE A 139 -0.05 3.67 -25.67
N THR A 140 1.01 3.69 -26.49
CA THR A 140 0.91 4.14 -27.89
C THR A 140 0.33 3.10 -28.84
N THR A 141 0.43 1.80 -28.53
CA THR A 141 -0.02 0.72 -29.44
C THR A 141 -1.41 0.18 -29.09
N ARG A 142 -1.86 0.26 -27.83
CA ARG A 142 -3.23 -0.13 -27.40
C ARG A 142 -4.15 1.10 -27.32
N SER A 143 -4.80 1.42 -28.43
CA SER A 143 -6.00 2.26 -28.56
C SER A 143 -5.91 3.75 -28.16
N PRO A 144 -6.48 4.67 -28.97
CA PRO A 144 -6.61 6.10 -28.67
C PRO A 144 -7.58 6.42 -27.50
N GLN A 145 -7.94 5.41 -26.70
CA GLN A 145 -8.94 5.48 -25.63
C GLN A 145 -8.33 5.27 -24.23
N ILE A 146 -7.02 4.99 -24.11
CA ILE A 146 -6.37 5.03 -22.80
C ILE A 146 -6.37 6.51 -22.35
N PRO A 147 -7.11 6.86 -21.29
CA PRO A 147 -7.19 8.24 -20.87
C PRO A 147 -5.81 8.73 -20.42
N GLN A 148 -5.53 10.01 -20.68
CA GLN A 148 -4.18 10.58 -20.56
C GLN A 148 -3.66 10.43 -19.14
N PRO A 149 -2.62 9.60 -18.94
CA PRO A 149 -2.17 9.36 -17.60
C PRO A 149 -1.35 10.58 -17.15
N GLY A 150 -1.85 11.26 -16.11
CA GLY A 150 -1.42 12.62 -15.76
C GLY A 150 -2.40 13.43 -14.90
N GLY A 151 -3.47 12.80 -14.39
CA GLY A 151 -4.49 13.48 -13.56
C GLY A 151 -4.27 13.43 -12.05
N GLY A 152 -3.28 12.66 -11.58
CA GLY A 152 -3.00 12.46 -10.17
C GLY A 152 -2.69 13.75 -9.42
N LEU A 153 -2.90 13.76 -8.10
CA LEU A 153 -2.41 14.86 -7.25
C LEU A 153 -0.89 15.04 -7.36
N PHE A 154 -0.14 13.93 -7.53
CA PHE A 154 1.31 13.92 -7.69
C PHE A 154 1.74 14.74 -8.90
N ASP A 155 1.21 14.42 -10.08
CA ASP A 155 1.51 15.12 -11.32
C ASP A 155 1.07 16.60 -11.27
N ARG A 156 -0.18 16.84 -10.85
CA ARG A 156 -0.73 18.20 -10.77
C ARG A 156 0.03 19.10 -9.80
N ALA A 157 0.53 18.56 -8.70
CA ALA A 157 1.30 19.33 -7.73
C ALA A 157 2.71 19.64 -8.22
N LEU A 158 3.39 18.69 -8.87
CA LEU A 158 4.76 18.89 -9.36
C LEU A 158 4.84 19.83 -10.57
N ARG A 159 3.75 20.07 -11.30
CA ARG A 159 3.66 21.13 -12.32
C ARG A 159 3.50 22.54 -11.73
N LYS A 160 3.25 22.68 -10.44
CA LYS A 160 3.05 23.97 -9.77
C LYS A 160 4.35 24.52 -9.22
N LYS A 161 4.34 25.82 -8.90
CA LYS A 161 5.49 26.48 -8.27
C LYS A 161 5.66 25.99 -6.82
N PRO A 162 6.89 26.04 -6.27
CA PRO A 162 7.14 25.85 -4.85
C PRO A 162 6.18 26.67 -3.96
N GLY A 163 5.72 26.10 -2.85
CA GLY A 163 4.81 26.76 -1.91
C GLY A 163 3.32 26.69 -2.28
N ASP A 164 2.98 26.22 -3.48
CA ASP A 164 1.59 26.09 -3.93
C ASP A 164 0.77 25.17 -2.99
N PRO A 165 -0.50 25.51 -2.68
CA PRO A 165 -1.36 24.68 -1.84
C PRO A 165 -1.50 23.22 -2.30
N LEU A 166 -1.38 22.94 -3.60
CA LEU A 166 -1.42 21.59 -4.15
C LEU A 166 -0.20 20.75 -3.72
N VAL A 167 0.99 21.36 -3.65
CA VAL A 167 2.21 20.69 -3.16
C VAL A 167 2.05 20.35 -1.68
N ARG A 168 1.51 21.27 -0.88
CA ARG A 168 1.17 21.00 0.54
C ARG A 168 0.09 19.93 0.69
N LYS A 169 -0.87 19.85 -0.23
CA LYS A 169 -1.86 18.77 -0.25
C LYS A 169 -1.20 17.42 -0.58
N LEU A 170 -0.28 17.39 -1.55
CA LEU A 170 0.48 16.19 -1.90
C LEU A 170 1.28 15.66 -0.71
N ILE A 171 2.02 16.53 -0.01
CA ILE A 171 2.79 16.17 1.19
C ILE A 171 1.88 15.50 2.24
N ARG A 172 0.70 16.08 2.50
CA ARG A 172 -0.27 15.51 3.46
C ARG A 172 -0.80 14.15 3.04
N GLU A 173 -1.09 13.94 1.76
CA GLU A 173 -1.59 12.64 1.28
C GLU A 173 -0.49 11.57 1.30
N LEU A 174 0.76 11.92 0.98
CA LEU A 174 1.91 11.01 1.09
C LEU A 174 2.25 10.66 2.54
N ASP A 175 2.18 11.61 3.46
CA ASP A 175 2.33 11.35 4.91
C ASP A 175 1.18 10.49 5.46
N ARG A 176 -0.05 10.63 4.94
CA ARG A 176 -1.14 9.69 5.27
C ARG A 176 -0.87 8.29 4.74
N LEU A 177 -0.30 8.18 3.54
CA LEU A 177 0.03 6.93 2.89
C LEU A 177 1.14 6.18 3.65
N SER A 178 2.16 6.88 4.14
CA SER A 178 3.26 6.28 4.92
C SER A 178 2.80 5.69 6.27
N ARG A 179 1.65 6.15 6.78
CA ARG A 179 1.08 5.69 8.07
C ARG A 179 0.03 4.58 7.92
N CYS A 180 -0.30 4.16 6.70
CA CYS A 180 -1.34 3.15 6.44
C CYS A 180 -0.88 1.72 6.72
#